data_AF-A0A5C7HAN8-F1
#
_entry.id   AF-A0A5C7HAN8-F1
#
_cell.length_a   1.000
_cell.length_b   1.000
_cell.length_c   1.000
_cell.angle_alpha   90.00
_cell.angle_beta   90.00
_cell.angle_gamma   90.00
#
_symmetry.space_group_name_H-M   'P 1'
#
loop_
_entity.id
_entity.type
_entity.pdbx_description
1 polymer ?
#
loop_
_entity_poly.entity_id
_entity_poly.type
_entity_poly.pdbx_seq_one_letter_code
_entity_poly.pdbx_strand_id
1 'polypeptide(L)'
;MSRNRMVGRASYSKPVRLWDRATRNLTDFSTHFIFEIHSENRTAYGDGLAFFLVPRGSRIPNVTNGGSFGLTNDDQPLNSTTNPFVAVEFDIYQNSWDPPREHVGIDINSMRSVSNLTWFRDGQKSEAWISYNSSTQNLSVVFTGISYNSTVMKQGLHYNVDLRLYLPEFVTIGFSAATGDSTAIHTLYSWEFSSNLKVEGNSTDQAPPPSDGIEVEAKAGTKKINNALDEEDMDDGVFD
;
A
#
# COMPACT_ATOMS: atom_id res chain seq x y z
N MET A 1 17.25 14.68 -22.72
CA MET A 1 17.26 13.38 -22.03
C MET A 1 15.90 12.75 -22.26
N SER A 2 15.85 11.49 -22.67
CA SER A 2 14.60 10.76 -22.90
C SER A 2 13.77 10.75 -21.62
N ARG A 3 12.54 11.28 -21.66
CA ARG A 3 11.58 11.15 -20.57
C ARG A 3 11.02 9.74 -20.63
N ASN A 4 11.66 8.81 -19.93
CA ASN A 4 11.15 7.46 -19.84
C ASN A 4 9.96 7.50 -18.88
N ARG A 5 8.76 7.23 -19.39
CA ARG A 5 7.58 6.98 -18.58
C ARG A 5 7.85 5.71 -17.78
N MET A 6 7.74 5.79 -16.46
CA MET A 6 8.05 4.69 -15.55
C MET A 6 6.83 4.37 -14.71
N VAL A 7 6.66 3.08 -14.44
CA VAL A 7 5.70 2.56 -13.46
C VAL A 7 6.46 1.58 -12.60
N GLY A 8 6.20 1.61 -11.30
CA GLY A 8 6.80 0.68 -10.35
C GLY A 8 5.82 0.30 -9.26
N ARG A 9 6.02 -0.90 -8.70
CA ARG A 9 5.33 -1.35 -7.48
C ARG A 9 6.30 -1.96 -6.49
N ALA A 10 6.04 -1.74 -5.21
CA ALA A 10 6.66 -2.46 -4.11
C ALA A 10 5.55 -3.15 -3.29
N SER A 11 5.61 -4.48 -3.18
CA SER A 11 4.54 -5.26 -2.55
C SER A 11 5.03 -6.01 -1.31
N TYR A 12 4.16 -6.16 -0.31
CA TYR A 12 4.42 -7.07 0.80
C TYR A 12 4.42 -8.52 0.30
N SER A 13 5.44 -9.29 0.68
CA SER A 13 5.68 -10.63 0.13
C SER A 13 4.67 -11.68 0.60
N LYS A 14 4.07 -11.51 1.78
CA LYS A 14 3.06 -12.43 2.32
C LYS A 14 1.65 -11.94 1.98
N PRO A 15 0.72 -12.83 1.59
CA PRO A 15 -0.65 -12.43 1.35
C PRO A 15 -1.33 -11.99 2.65
N VAL A 16 -2.18 -10.97 2.55
CA VAL A 16 -3.03 -10.49 3.64
C VAL A 16 -4.42 -11.06 3.47
N ARG A 17 -4.97 -11.68 4.52
CA ARG A 17 -6.34 -12.19 4.51
C ARG A 17 -7.29 -11.07 4.93
N LEU A 18 -8.07 -10.56 3.98
CA LEU A 18 -8.91 -9.38 4.16
C LEU A 18 -10.25 -9.71 4.81
N TRP A 19 -10.80 -10.88 4.49
CA TRP A 19 -12.01 -11.42 5.09
C TRP A 19 -11.93 -12.96 5.13
N ASP A 20 -12.84 -13.60 5.84
CA ASP A 20 -12.96 -15.06 5.90
C ASP A 20 -14.17 -15.53 5.10
N ARG A 21 -13.99 -16.53 4.23
CA ARG A 21 -15.06 -16.99 3.35
C ARG A 21 -16.22 -17.68 4.05
N ALA A 22 -15.94 -18.44 5.10
CA ALA A 22 -16.95 -19.24 5.78
C ALA A 22 -17.88 -18.39 6.65
N THR A 23 -17.31 -17.46 7.40
CA THR A 23 -17.97 -16.57 8.36
C THR A 23 -18.38 -15.24 7.74
N ARG A 24 -17.78 -14.86 6.60
CA ARG A 24 -17.88 -13.54 5.98
C ARG A 24 -17.33 -12.42 6.85
N ASN A 25 -16.61 -12.72 7.93
CA ASN A 25 -16.02 -11.70 8.79
C ASN A 25 -14.91 -10.94 8.06
N LEU A 26 -14.95 -9.62 8.16
CA LEU A 26 -13.89 -8.72 7.70
C LEU A 26 -12.82 -8.59 8.78
N THR A 27 -11.62 -8.18 8.37
CA THR A 27 -10.49 -7.96 9.25
C THR A 27 -10.20 -6.47 9.39
N ASP A 28 -9.95 -6.00 10.61
CA ASP A 28 -9.40 -4.66 10.80
C ASP A 28 -7.94 -4.62 10.36
N PHE A 29 -7.53 -3.52 9.76
CA PHE A 29 -6.11 -3.26 9.50
C PHE A 29 -5.75 -1.81 9.75
N SER A 30 -4.47 -1.57 9.96
CA SER A 30 -3.89 -0.25 9.98
C SER A 30 -2.54 -0.25 9.28
N THR A 31 -2.21 0.84 8.62
CA THR A 31 -0.88 1.07 8.07
C THR A 31 -0.46 2.51 8.30
N HIS A 32 0.84 2.69 8.51
CA HIS A 32 1.47 4.00 8.55
C HIS A 32 2.71 3.99 7.69
N PHE A 33 2.96 5.08 7.01
CA PHE A 33 4.14 5.25 6.19
C PHE A 33 4.56 6.71 6.11
N ILE A 34 5.86 6.89 5.91
CA ILE A 34 6.51 8.18 5.67
C ILE A 34 7.02 8.17 4.25
N PHE A 35 6.67 9.19 3.48
CA PHE A 35 7.01 9.27 2.06
C PHE A 35 7.31 10.70 1.64
N GLU A 36 7.88 10.87 0.45
CA GLU A 36 8.14 12.17 -0.18
C GLU A 36 7.86 12.09 -1.68
N ILE A 37 7.28 13.16 -2.24
CA ILE A 37 7.09 13.32 -3.68
C ILE A 37 7.82 14.59 -4.13
N HIS A 38 9.04 14.47 -4.61
CA HIS A 38 9.88 15.62 -4.94
C HIS A 38 9.79 15.93 -6.44
N SER A 39 9.28 17.11 -6.80
CA SER A 39 9.13 17.56 -8.20
C SER A 39 10.45 18.03 -8.83
N GLU A 40 11.56 17.98 -8.08
CA GLU A 40 12.86 18.51 -8.50
C GLU A 40 12.80 20.00 -8.89
N ASN A 41 11.97 20.77 -8.17
CA ASN A 41 11.72 22.20 -8.44
C ASN A 41 11.20 22.50 -9.85
N ARG A 42 10.61 21.52 -10.53
CA ARG A 42 9.97 21.73 -11.83
C ARG A 42 8.58 22.33 -11.66
N THR A 43 8.14 23.08 -12.67
CA THR A 43 6.79 23.65 -12.74
C THR A 43 5.76 22.70 -13.36
N ALA A 44 6.23 21.72 -14.14
CA ALA A 44 5.44 20.61 -14.64
C ALA A 44 5.97 19.31 -14.03
N TYR A 45 5.14 18.65 -13.24
CA TYR A 45 5.48 17.46 -12.46
C TYR A 45 4.27 16.51 -12.37
N GLY A 46 4.53 15.24 -12.11
CA GLY A 46 3.52 14.16 -12.07
C GLY A 46 4.16 12.79 -11.82
N ASP A 47 3.40 11.73 -11.60
CA ASP A 47 1.93 11.73 -11.50
C ASP A 47 1.48 11.53 -10.05
N GLY A 48 2.01 10.53 -9.34
CA GLY A 48 1.63 10.30 -7.95
C GLY A 48 2.06 8.96 -7.38
N LEU A 49 1.61 8.70 -6.16
CA LEU A 49 1.86 7.50 -5.35
C LEU A 49 0.54 6.97 -4.80
N ALA A 50 0.35 5.65 -4.76
CA ALA A 50 -0.81 5.02 -4.15
C ALA A 50 -0.41 3.87 -3.21
N PHE A 51 -1.00 3.81 -2.02
CA PHE A 51 -1.06 2.57 -1.23
C PHE A 51 -2.24 1.74 -1.71
N PHE A 52 -2.00 0.49 -2.11
CA PHE A 52 -3.03 -0.35 -2.74
C PHE A 52 -3.32 -1.63 -1.96
N LEU A 53 -4.54 -2.14 -2.16
CA LEU A 53 -4.96 -3.52 -1.94
C LEU A 53 -5.44 -4.08 -3.29
N VAL A 54 -4.84 -5.17 -3.75
CA VAL A 54 -5.18 -5.84 -5.03
C VAL A 54 -5.32 -7.35 -4.84
N PRO A 55 -6.02 -8.07 -5.73
CA PRO A 55 -6.05 -9.53 -5.71
C PRO A 55 -4.64 -10.14 -5.63
N ARG A 56 -4.47 -11.20 -4.81
CA ARG A 56 -3.21 -11.93 -4.74
C ARG A 56 -2.79 -12.41 -6.13
N GLY A 57 -1.57 -12.07 -6.55
CA GLY A 57 -1.04 -12.41 -7.88
C GLY A 57 -1.36 -11.40 -8.98
N SER A 58 -1.95 -10.25 -8.63
CA SER A 58 -2.06 -9.09 -9.53
C SER A 58 -0.68 -8.67 -10.06
N ARG A 59 -0.63 -8.29 -11.33
CA ARG A 59 0.58 -7.81 -12.03
C ARG A 59 0.36 -6.38 -12.51
N ILE A 60 1.44 -5.66 -12.77
CA ILE A 60 1.39 -4.35 -13.45
C ILE A 60 0.71 -4.56 -14.81
N PRO A 61 -0.43 -3.90 -15.09
CA PRO A 61 -1.00 -3.94 -16.43
C PRO A 61 -0.02 -3.26 -17.40
N ASN A 62 -0.08 -3.64 -18.68
CA ASN A 62 0.78 -3.02 -19.68
C ASN A 62 0.32 -1.57 -19.94
N VAL A 63 0.90 -0.63 -19.20
CA VAL A 63 0.52 0.78 -19.19
C VAL A 63 1.64 1.66 -19.73
N THR A 64 1.24 2.76 -20.36
CA THR A 64 2.13 3.77 -20.92
C THR A 64 1.83 5.17 -20.39
N ASN A 65 0.75 5.34 -19.62
CA ASN A 65 0.37 6.60 -18.98
C ASN A 65 0.71 6.60 -17.47
N GLY A 66 0.92 7.79 -16.91
CA GLY A 66 1.27 7.97 -15.49
C GLY A 66 0.05 7.96 -14.56
N GLY A 67 -1.04 8.61 -14.94
CA GLY A 67 -2.18 8.89 -14.06
C GLY A 67 -2.98 7.70 -13.51
N SER A 68 -2.62 6.45 -13.83
CA SER A 68 -3.22 5.26 -13.20
C SER A 68 -2.35 4.63 -12.11
N PHE A 69 -1.13 5.12 -11.92
CA PHE A 69 -0.12 4.56 -11.03
C PHE A 69 0.14 3.06 -11.25
N GLY A 70 -0.18 2.52 -12.43
CA GLY A 70 -0.08 1.08 -12.72
C GLY A 70 -1.16 0.21 -12.03
N LEU A 71 -2.30 0.80 -11.67
CA LEU A 71 -3.45 0.10 -11.06
C LEU A 71 -4.53 -0.29 -12.08
N THR A 72 -4.63 0.43 -13.20
CA THR A 72 -5.63 0.18 -14.26
C THR A 72 -4.96 0.14 -15.64
N ASN A 73 -5.67 -0.38 -16.65
CA ASN A 73 -5.22 -0.29 -18.04
C ASN A 73 -5.40 1.13 -18.56
N ASP A 74 -4.55 1.58 -19.48
CA ASP A 74 -4.63 2.93 -20.08
C ASP A 74 -5.97 3.23 -20.76
N ASP A 75 -6.65 2.21 -21.31
CA ASP A 75 -7.94 2.32 -21.99
C ASP A 75 -9.14 2.19 -21.05
N GLN A 76 -8.92 1.84 -19.77
CA GLN A 76 -9.96 1.69 -18.77
C GLN A 76 -9.54 2.28 -17.39
N PRO A 77 -9.16 3.57 -17.31
CA PRO A 77 -8.76 4.20 -16.05
C PRO A 77 -9.92 4.36 -15.08
N LEU A 78 -11.15 4.45 -15.60
CA LEU A 78 -12.37 4.62 -14.81
C LEU A 78 -13.20 3.35 -14.84
N ASN A 79 -13.76 2.98 -13.69
CA ASN A 79 -14.62 1.79 -13.53
C ASN A 79 -14.00 0.53 -14.16
N SER A 80 -12.73 0.28 -13.84
CA SER A 80 -11.97 -0.91 -14.25
C SER A 80 -12.72 -2.18 -13.84
N THR A 81 -12.92 -3.07 -14.81
CA THR A 81 -13.55 -4.38 -14.59
C THR A 81 -12.53 -5.52 -14.55
N THR A 82 -11.31 -5.29 -15.05
CA THR A 82 -10.26 -6.30 -15.20
C THR A 82 -9.19 -6.23 -14.12
N ASN A 83 -9.01 -5.06 -13.52
CA ASN A 83 -8.06 -4.83 -12.44
C ASN A 83 -8.83 -4.37 -11.20
N PRO A 84 -9.29 -5.29 -10.33
CA PRO A 84 -9.90 -4.92 -9.07
C PRO A 84 -8.85 -4.35 -8.12
N PHE A 85 -9.16 -3.24 -7.47
CA PHE A 85 -8.31 -2.61 -6.47
C PHE A 85 -9.12 -1.72 -5.52
N VAL A 86 -8.57 -1.54 -4.32
CA VAL A 86 -8.87 -0.40 -3.46
C VAL A 86 -7.55 0.29 -3.18
N ALA A 87 -7.50 1.61 -3.32
CA ALA A 87 -6.28 2.36 -3.09
C ALA A 87 -6.53 3.65 -2.32
N VAL A 88 -5.46 4.16 -1.70
CA VAL A 88 -5.38 5.53 -1.22
C VAL A 88 -4.29 6.21 -2.05
N GLU A 89 -4.69 7.16 -2.89
CA GLU A 89 -3.81 7.90 -3.79
C GLU A 89 -3.34 9.22 -3.17
N PHE A 90 -2.12 9.62 -3.53
CA PHE A 90 -1.49 10.91 -3.30
C PHE A 90 -1.11 11.45 -4.66
N ASP A 91 -2.04 12.17 -5.27
CA ASP A 91 -1.97 12.61 -6.66
C ASP A 91 -1.48 14.05 -6.75
N ILE A 92 -0.43 14.25 -7.55
CA ILE A 92 0.20 15.55 -7.80
C ILE A 92 -0.04 16.04 -9.24
N TYR A 93 -0.82 15.32 -10.05
CA TYR A 93 -1.10 15.66 -11.44
C TYR A 93 -2.58 15.56 -11.78
N GLN A 94 -3.18 16.67 -12.19
CA GLN A 94 -4.60 16.71 -12.52
C GLN A 94 -4.90 16.11 -13.91
N ASN A 95 -5.41 14.88 -13.98
CA ASN A 95 -6.05 14.30 -15.15
C ASN A 95 -7.52 14.77 -15.28
N SER A 96 -8.19 14.29 -16.35
CA SER A 96 -9.57 14.67 -16.68
C SER A 96 -10.63 14.20 -15.68
N TRP A 97 -10.30 13.26 -14.80
CA TRP A 97 -11.19 12.70 -13.79
C TRP A 97 -11.00 13.28 -12.40
N ASP A 98 -9.95 14.08 -12.21
CA ASP A 98 -9.52 14.56 -10.89
C ASP A 98 -10.22 15.83 -10.45
N PRO A 99 -10.33 16.05 -9.13
CA PRO A 99 -10.66 17.36 -8.60
C PRO A 99 -9.59 18.40 -8.98
N PRO A 100 -9.89 19.70 -8.84
CA PRO A 100 -8.88 20.73 -8.99
C PRO A 100 -7.78 20.58 -7.93
N ARG A 101 -6.52 20.76 -8.36
CA ARG A 101 -5.28 20.70 -7.52
C ARG A 101 -4.88 19.27 -7.11
N GLU A 102 -3.68 19.20 -6.54
CA GLU A 102 -3.16 18.00 -5.90
C GLU A 102 -4.09 17.54 -4.77
N HIS A 103 -4.24 16.23 -4.61
CA HIS A 103 -5.22 15.68 -3.69
C HIS A 103 -4.80 14.32 -3.12
N VAL A 104 -5.44 13.99 -1.99
CA VAL A 104 -5.44 12.62 -1.46
C VAL A 104 -6.81 12.03 -1.71
N GLY A 105 -6.83 10.80 -2.20
CA GLY A 105 -8.02 10.14 -2.69
C GLY A 105 -8.22 8.74 -2.13
N ILE A 106 -9.47 8.27 -2.11
CA ILE A 106 -9.82 6.85 -1.90
C ILE A 106 -10.43 6.34 -3.20
N ASP A 107 -9.79 5.33 -3.78
CA ASP A 107 -10.17 4.74 -5.05
C ASP A 107 -10.73 3.34 -4.86
N ILE A 108 -11.76 3.03 -5.64
CA ILE A 108 -12.39 1.71 -5.66
C ILE A 108 -12.64 1.34 -7.12
N ASN A 109 -11.81 0.46 -7.66
CA ASN A 109 -11.87 0.00 -9.06
C ASN A 109 -11.90 1.14 -10.11
N SER A 110 -11.49 2.36 -9.78
CA SER A 110 -11.58 3.53 -10.64
C SER A 110 -10.62 4.59 -10.14
N MET A 111 -9.86 5.23 -11.05
CA MET A 111 -9.00 6.37 -10.70
C MET A 111 -9.78 7.64 -10.35
N ARG A 112 -11.10 7.66 -10.59
CA ARG A 112 -11.94 8.69 -9.99
C ARG A 112 -12.24 8.30 -8.54
N SER A 113 -11.54 8.96 -7.62
CA SER A 113 -11.76 8.90 -6.18
C SER A 113 -13.23 9.00 -5.77
N VAL A 114 -13.67 8.08 -4.90
CA VAL A 114 -15.00 8.12 -4.26
C VAL A 114 -15.07 9.11 -3.09
N SER A 115 -13.91 9.49 -2.56
CA SER A 115 -13.71 10.48 -1.51
C SER A 115 -12.34 11.11 -1.74
N ASN A 116 -12.23 12.43 -1.76
CA ASN A 116 -10.95 13.13 -1.95
C ASN A 116 -10.88 14.39 -1.10
N LEU A 117 -9.65 14.87 -0.88
CA LEU A 117 -9.38 16.13 -0.20
C LEU A 117 -8.15 16.81 -0.81
N THR A 118 -8.23 18.12 -1.05
CA THR A 118 -7.08 18.90 -1.55
C THR A 118 -5.88 18.77 -0.62
N TRP A 119 -4.76 18.35 -1.18
CA TRP A 119 -3.53 18.16 -0.44
C TRP A 119 -2.63 19.37 -0.62
N PHE A 120 -2.42 20.11 0.47
CA PHE A 120 -1.45 21.20 0.50
C PHE A 120 -0.10 20.63 0.93
N ARG A 121 0.89 20.67 0.05
CA ARG A 121 2.23 20.16 0.30
C ARG A 121 3.29 21.15 -0.15
N ASP A 122 4.50 20.98 0.35
CA ASP A 122 5.65 21.85 0.07
C ASP A 122 6.86 21.09 -0.51
N GLY A 123 6.67 19.83 -0.91
CA GLY A 123 7.75 18.97 -1.37
C GLY A 123 8.39 18.13 -0.27
N GLN A 124 8.17 18.43 1.01
CA GLN A 124 8.79 17.72 2.12
C GLN A 124 8.11 16.37 2.43
N LYS A 125 8.74 15.63 3.36
CA LYS A 125 8.22 14.38 3.89
C LYS A 125 6.81 14.55 4.44
N SER A 126 5.95 13.63 4.05
CA SER A 126 4.58 13.51 4.52
C SER A 126 4.39 12.15 5.20
N GLU A 127 3.45 12.12 6.13
CA GLU A 127 3.04 10.92 6.84
C GLU A 127 1.58 10.62 6.51
N ALA A 128 1.25 9.34 6.42
CA ALA A 128 -0.12 8.87 6.25
C ALA A 128 -0.42 7.71 7.20
N TRP A 129 -1.59 7.77 7.82
CA TRP A 129 -2.18 6.71 8.63
C TRP A 129 -3.49 6.28 7.95
N ILE A 130 -3.56 5.01 7.55
CA ILE A 130 -4.76 4.43 6.98
C ILE A 130 -5.24 3.34 7.92
N SER A 131 -6.53 3.34 8.24
CA SER A 131 -7.15 2.30 9.05
C SER A 131 -8.48 1.86 8.46
N TYR A 132 -8.76 0.57 8.58
CA TYR A 132 -10.06 0.00 8.25
C TYR A 132 -10.69 -0.60 9.50
N ASN A 133 -11.87 -0.10 9.85
CA ASN A 133 -12.70 -0.67 10.90
C ASN A 133 -13.75 -1.59 10.26
N SER A 134 -13.59 -2.89 10.43
CA SER A 134 -14.45 -3.93 9.86
C SER A 134 -15.90 -3.89 10.38
N SER A 135 -16.10 -3.42 11.61
CA SER A 135 -17.42 -3.34 12.24
C SER A 135 -18.27 -2.20 11.66
N THR A 136 -17.65 -1.08 11.31
CA THR A 136 -18.32 0.08 10.68
C THR A 136 -18.08 0.16 9.18
N GLN A 137 -17.29 -0.76 8.63
CA GLN A 137 -16.83 -0.79 7.24
C GLN A 137 -16.19 0.55 6.82
N ASN A 138 -15.53 1.23 7.74
CA ASN A 138 -14.98 2.57 7.49
C ASN A 138 -13.49 2.47 7.16
N LEU A 139 -13.13 2.92 5.96
CA LEU A 139 -11.75 3.19 5.56
C LEU A 139 -11.44 4.66 5.85
N SER A 140 -10.60 4.91 6.84
CA SER A 140 -10.18 6.23 7.30
C SER A 140 -8.74 6.51 6.89
N VAL A 141 -8.48 7.71 6.39
CA VAL A 141 -7.17 8.20 5.99
C VAL A 141 -6.90 9.49 6.74
N VAL A 142 -5.77 9.55 7.45
CA VAL A 142 -5.22 10.77 8.04
C VAL A 142 -3.85 10.98 7.43
N PHE A 143 -3.53 12.20 7.02
CA PHE A 143 -2.25 12.50 6.39
C PHE A 143 -1.77 13.89 6.76
N THR A 144 -0.46 14.12 6.63
CA THR A 144 0.11 15.46 6.84
C THR A 144 0.09 16.29 5.57
N GLY A 145 -0.15 17.59 5.75
CA GLY A 145 0.00 18.63 4.74
C GLY A 145 0.51 19.91 5.39
N ILE A 146 0.52 20.99 4.63
CA ILE A 146 1.06 22.29 5.02
C ILE A 146 -0.04 23.34 4.99
N SER A 147 -0.19 24.09 6.08
CA SER A 147 -1.12 25.23 6.15
C SER A 147 -0.52 26.49 5.51
N TYR A 148 -1.35 27.52 5.32
CA TYR A 148 -0.95 28.80 4.69
C TYR A 148 0.25 29.50 5.38
N ASN A 149 0.46 29.25 6.67
CA ASN A 149 1.56 29.80 7.48
C ASN A 149 2.76 28.83 7.56
N SER A 150 2.86 27.88 6.63
CA SER A 150 3.94 26.89 6.55
C SER A 150 4.07 25.99 7.78
N THR A 151 2.96 25.72 8.47
CA THR A 151 2.93 24.78 9.59
C THR A 151 2.41 23.42 9.12
N VAL A 152 3.01 22.34 9.65
CA VAL A 152 2.49 20.99 9.39
C VAL A 152 1.12 20.84 10.04
N MET A 153 0.13 20.41 9.26
CA MET A 153 -1.22 20.13 9.70
C MET A 153 -1.64 18.71 9.34
N LYS A 154 -2.53 18.12 10.14
CA LYS A 154 -3.17 16.85 9.80
C LYS A 154 -4.50 17.11 9.11
N GLN A 155 -4.73 16.40 8.02
CA GLN A 155 -5.98 16.36 7.29
C GLN A 155 -6.50 14.92 7.30
N GLY A 156 -7.77 14.72 6.96
CA GLY A 156 -8.28 13.38 6.82
C GLY A 156 -9.57 13.30 6.01
N LEU A 157 -9.75 12.14 5.40
CA LEU A 157 -10.95 11.73 4.69
C LEU A 157 -11.31 10.31 5.10
N HIS A 158 -12.53 9.90 4.78
CA HIS A 158 -12.96 8.53 4.97
C HIS A 158 -13.99 8.14 3.91
N TYR A 159 -14.24 6.83 3.83
CA TYR A 159 -15.30 6.28 3.03
C TYR A 159 -15.80 4.97 3.65
N ASN A 160 -17.12 4.77 3.70
CA ASN A 160 -17.71 3.51 4.14
C ASN A 160 -17.77 2.52 2.95
N VAL A 161 -17.02 1.43 3.05
CA VAL A 161 -16.88 0.42 2.00
C VAL A 161 -16.86 -0.99 2.59
N ASP A 162 -17.76 -1.83 2.08
CA ASP A 162 -17.66 -3.28 2.26
C ASP A 162 -16.61 -3.84 1.30
N LEU A 163 -15.39 -4.08 1.79
CA LEU A 163 -14.28 -4.54 0.96
C LEU A 163 -14.53 -5.91 0.32
N ARG A 164 -15.47 -6.71 0.84
CA ARG A 164 -15.83 -8.03 0.28
C ARG A 164 -16.53 -7.91 -1.07
N LEU A 165 -17.06 -6.74 -1.42
CA LEU A 165 -17.70 -6.49 -2.71
C LEU A 165 -16.70 -6.24 -3.83
N TYR A 166 -15.47 -5.83 -3.49
CA TYR A 166 -14.47 -5.36 -4.45
C TYR A 166 -13.22 -6.24 -4.50
N LEU A 167 -12.89 -6.92 -3.39
CA LEU A 167 -11.64 -7.66 -3.25
C LEU A 167 -11.87 -9.11 -2.80
N PRO A 168 -11.02 -10.04 -3.27
CA PRO A 168 -11.07 -11.44 -2.84
C PRO A 168 -10.61 -11.59 -1.38
N GLU A 169 -10.74 -12.81 -0.88
CA GLU A 169 -10.38 -13.18 0.51
C GLU A 169 -8.92 -12.88 0.86
N PHE A 170 -8.01 -13.09 -0.10
CA PHE A 170 -6.58 -12.84 0.05
C PHE A 170 -6.12 -11.76 -0.95
N VAL A 171 -5.46 -10.74 -0.42
CA VAL A 171 -4.95 -9.61 -1.18
C VAL A 171 -3.44 -9.49 -1.05
N THR A 172 -2.84 -8.81 -2.02
CA THR A 172 -1.50 -8.25 -1.94
C THR A 172 -1.66 -6.75 -1.62
N ILE A 173 -0.82 -6.26 -0.71
CA ILE A 173 -0.76 -4.83 -0.36
C ILE A 173 0.60 -4.27 -0.74
N GLY A 174 0.67 -2.98 -0.97
CA GLY A 174 1.91 -2.33 -1.35
C GLY A 174 1.73 -0.90 -1.80
N PHE A 175 2.75 -0.40 -2.48
CA PHE A 175 2.77 0.92 -3.08
C PHE A 175 2.96 0.82 -4.57
N SER A 176 2.27 1.68 -5.32
CA SER A 176 2.50 1.87 -6.75
C SER A 176 2.71 3.34 -7.04
N ALA A 177 3.59 3.64 -7.99
CA ALA A 177 3.87 5.00 -8.40
C ALA A 177 4.18 5.02 -9.89
N ALA A 178 3.94 6.16 -10.52
CA ALA A 178 4.18 6.33 -11.93
C ALA A 178 4.66 7.73 -12.28
N THR A 179 5.34 7.81 -13.42
CA THR A 179 5.66 9.04 -14.12
C THR A 179 5.15 8.97 -15.55
N GLY A 180 4.52 10.05 -16.00
CA GLY A 180 4.14 10.27 -17.38
C GLY A 180 5.12 11.18 -18.10
N ASP A 181 4.59 12.09 -18.91
CA ASP A 181 5.41 13.11 -19.58
C ASP A 181 5.94 14.16 -18.59
N SER A 182 5.34 14.25 -17.41
CA SER A 182 5.83 15.00 -16.25
C SER A 182 6.35 14.03 -15.20
N THR A 183 7.41 14.41 -14.48
CA THR A 183 8.11 13.48 -13.58
C THR A 183 8.33 14.08 -12.19
N ALA A 184 8.13 13.26 -11.17
CA ALA A 184 8.52 13.48 -9.79
C ALA A 184 9.20 12.22 -9.23
N ILE A 185 10.01 12.40 -8.18
CA ILE A 185 10.65 11.31 -7.45
C ILE A 185 9.73 10.91 -6.30
N HIS A 186 9.41 9.62 -6.20
CA HIS A 186 8.56 9.05 -5.15
C HIS A 186 9.42 8.19 -4.23
N THR A 187 9.61 8.64 -2.98
CA THR A 187 10.47 7.95 -2.00
C THR A 187 9.63 7.48 -0.82
N LEU A 188 9.70 6.19 -0.50
CA LEU A 188 9.14 5.61 0.71
C LEU A 188 10.26 5.47 1.75
N TYR A 189 10.12 6.12 2.90
CA TYR A 189 11.13 6.11 3.97
C TYR A 189 10.86 5.05 5.04
N SER A 190 9.60 4.79 5.34
CA SER A 190 9.20 3.76 6.29
C SER A 190 7.80 3.27 5.97
N TRP A 191 7.53 2.02 6.36
CA TRP A 191 6.22 1.41 6.23
C TRP A 191 5.99 0.42 7.36
N GLU A 192 4.87 0.57 8.03
CA GLU A 192 4.33 -0.41 8.97
C GLU A 192 2.91 -0.81 8.57
N PHE A 193 2.59 -2.09 8.77
CA PHE A 193 1.27 -2.66 8.51
C PHE A 193 0.91 -3.63 9.64
N SER A 194 -0.34 -3.55 10.11
CA SER A 194 -0.91 -4.43 11.12
C SER A 194 -2.30 -4.88 10.71
N SER A 195 -2.64 -6.13 11.02
CA SER A 195 -3.95 -6.71 10.76
C SER A 195 -4.31 -7.73 11.83
N ASN A 196 -5.59 -7.77 12.22
CA ASN A 196 -6.04 -8.57 13.36
C ASN A 196 -6.24 -10.07 13.06
N LEU A 197 -6.22 -10.48 11.77
CA LEU A 197 -6.43 -11.89 11.41
C LEU A 197 -5.08 -12.60 11.26
N LYS A 198 -4.80 -13.51 12.19
CA LYS A 198 -3.64 -14.40 12.11
C LYS A 198 -3.81 -15.29 10.89
N VAL A 199 -2.81 -15.31 10.01
CA VAL A 199 -2.65 -16.39 9.04
C VAL A 199 -2.40 -17.64 9.87
N GLU A 200 -3.38 -18.55 9.95
CA GLU A 200 -3.09 -19.89 10.43
C GLU A 200 -2.03 -20.47 9.50
N GLY A 201 -0.80 -20.57 9.99
CA GLY A 201 0.20 -21.39 9.34
C GLY A 201 -0.38 -22.79 9.21
N ASN A 202 -0.18 -23.44 8.06
CA ASN A 202 -0.43 -24.87 7.90
C ASN A 202 0.40 -25.62 8.96
N SER A 203 -0.15 -25.81 10.14
CA SER A 203 0.38 -26.73 11.15
C SER A 203 -0.05 -28.14 10.77
N THR A 204 0.45 -28.63 9.64
CA THR A 204 0.59 -30.07 9.41
C THR A 204 1.99 -30.49 9.84
N ASP A 205 2.30 -30.28 11.11
CA ASP A 205 3.39 -30.94 11.82
C ASP A 205 2.83 -31.44 13.16
N GLN A 206 1.79 -32.28 13.08
CA GLN A 206 1.53 -33.24 14.13
C GLN A 206 2.42 -34.45 13.84
N ALA A 207 3.62 -34.44 14.43
CA ALA A 207 4.37 -35.67 14.64
C ALA A 207 3.48 -36.66 15.42
N PRO A 208 3.47 -37.96 15.04
CA PRO A 208 2.72 -38.95 15.80
C PRO A 208 3.28 -39.06 17.24
N PRO A 209 2.45 -39.46 18.21
CA PRO A 209 2.88 -39.54 19.61
C PRO A 209 4.08 -40.50 19.75
N PRO A 210 5.09 -40.17 20.58
CA PRO A 210 6.24 -41.02 20.76
C PRO A 210 5.86 -42.32 21.47
N SER A 211 6.33 -43.45 20.94
CA SER A 211 6.30 -44.75 21.60
C SER A 211 7.31 -44.79 22.75
N ASP A 212 6.92 -45.38 23.88
CA ASP A 212 7.74 -45.60 25.07
C ASP A 212 9.15 -46.11 24.73
N GLY A 213 10.18 -45.38 25.17
CA GLY A 213 11.58 -45.76 24.94
C GLY A 213 12.60 -44.81 25.56
N ILE A 214 12.89 -45.04 26.85
CA ILE A 214 14.14 -44.80 27.60
C ILE A 214 14.84 -43.44 27.42
N GLU A 215 14.76 -42.67 28.51
CA GLU A 215 15.42 -41.40 28.82
C GLU A 215 16.96 -41.51 28.86
N VAL A 216 17.66 -40.60 28.17
CA VAL A 216 19.06 -40.28 28.44
C VAL A 216 19.23 -38.75 28.40
N GLU A 217 19.51 -38.16 29.56
CA GLU A 217 19.79 -36.73 29.74
C GLU A 217 21.05 -36.27 28.98
N ALA A 218 21.00 -35.06 28.42
CA ALA A 218 22.18 -34.22 28.23
C ALA A 218 21.82 -32.73 28.41
N LYS A 219 22.75 -32.00 29.02
CA LYS A 219 22.61 -30.74 29.74
C LYS A 219 22.31 -29.50 28.88
N ALA A 220 21.75 -28.52 29.59
CA ALA A 220 21.45 -27.15 29.19
C ALA A 220 22.63 -26.37 28.58
N GLY A 221 22.29 -25.51 27.61
CA GLY A 221 23.14 -24.43 27.12
C GLY A 221 22.28 -23.23 26.73
N THR A 222 22.18 -22.25 27.62
CA THR A 222 21.61 -20.93 27.34
C THR A 222 22.59 -20.15 26.46
N LYS A 223 22.14 -19.64 25.31
CA LYS A 223 22.90 -18.63 24.56
C LYS A 223 22.06 -17.38 24.36
N LYS A 224 22.35 -16.36 25.17
CA LYS A 224 22.12 -14.95 24.82
C LYS A 224 23.13 -14.58 23.74
N ILE A 225 22.70 -13.86 22.72
CA ILE A 225 23.57 -13.04 21.89
C ILE A 225 22.86 -11.70 21.66
N ASN A 226 23.34 -10.68 22.37
CA ASN A 226 23.31 -9.30 21.92
C ASN A 226 24.54 -9.11 21.03
N ASN A 227 24.39 -8.56 19.83
CA ASN A 227 25.02 -7.31 19.41
C ASN A 227 24.98 -7.13 17.89
N ALA A 228 24.82 -5.86 17.55
CA ALA A 228 25.47 -5.15 16.46
C ALA A 228 25.05 -5.46 15.03
N LEU A 229 24.75 -4.34 14.36
CA LEU A 229 24.69 -4.11 12.93
C LEU A 229 25.86 -4.80 12.22
N ASP A 230 25.52 -5.62 11.23
CA ASP A 230 26.37 -5.82 10.06
C ASP A 230 25.57 -5.28 8.87
N GLU A 231 26.16 -4.30 8.18
CA GLU A 231 25.84 -3.96 6.81
C GLU A 231 26.23 -5.15 5.94
N GLU A 232 25.24 -5.89 5.44
CA GLU A 232 25.24 -6.68 4.19
C GLU A 232 24.07 -7.67 4.29
N ASP A 233 22.91 -7.27 3.75
CA ASP A 233 21.85 -8.15 3.24
C ASP A 233 20.74 -7.25 2.65
N MET A 234 21.10 -6.45 1.64
CA MET A 234 20.13 -6.03 0.63
C MET A 234 20.15 -7.09 -0.46
N ASP A 235 19.33 -8.12 -0.27
CA ASP A 235 19.07 -9.11 -1.31
C ASP A 235 18.27 -8.43 -2.44
N ASP A 236 18.73 -8.66 -3.66
CA ASP A 236 18.28 -8.02 -4.89
C ASP A 236 16.84 -8.45 -5.19
N GLY A 237 15.90 -7.64 -4.71
CA GLY A 237 14.51 -7.72 -5.11
C GLY A 237 14.42 -7.56 -6.63
N VAL A 238 14.00 -8.62 -7.30
CA VAL A 238 13.67 -8.61 -8.73
C VAL A 238 12.61 -7.52 -8.96
N PHE A 239 13.02 -6.45 -9.64
CA PHE A 239 12.14 -5.45 -10.21
C PHE A 239 11.52 -6.05 -11.49
N ASP A 240 10.19 -6.12 -11.54
CA ASP A 240 9.40 -6.37 -12.75
C ASP A 240 8.74 -5.05 -13.17
#